data_AF-A0A355S6D6-F1
#
_entry.id   AF-A0A355S6D6-F1
#
_cell.length_a   1.000
_cell.length_b   1.000
_cell.length_c   1.000
_cell.angle_alpha   90.00
_cell.angle_beta   90.00
_cell.angle_gamma   90.00
#
_symmetry.space_group_name_H-M   'P 1'
#
loop_
_entity.id
_entity.type
_entity.pdbx_description
1 polymer ?
#
loop_
_entity_poly.entity_id
_entity_poly.type
_entity_poly.pdbx_seq_one_letter_code
_entity_poly.pdbx_strand_id
1 'polypeptide(L)'
;MVTFLEILGSLGVFLFGMKVLSEGTQKVAGQRMRHVMATMTKNRASGVATGFGVTCLLQSSSATTVIVVSFVNVGLLTLIESIGVIMGANLGTTVTAWIIAAVGKFSLAKIAIPIIGIGVPFIFIGKGRAKGWGEVLIGFGLLFFGLGLLKEAVPDVKGMLASEDANVKAQAEAVLEFIKSLSGKGYLSYLIFLVLGVVLTLMVQSSSAAMAITVTLAMNGWIGFEESAFVVLGENIGTTVTAWLA
;
A
#
# COMPACT_ATOMS: atom_id res chain seq x y z
N MET A 1 12.58 19.23 13.49
CA MET A 1 13.21 17.91 13.79
C MET A 1 12.19 16.92 14.35
N VAL A 2 11.38 17.32 15.35
CA VAL A 2 10.33 16.45 15.93
C VAL A 2 9.30 15.99 14.88
N THR A 3 8.75 16.89 14.07
CA THR A 3 7.77 16.54 13.01
C THR A 3 8.29 15.53 11.98
N PHE A 4 9.56 15.62 11.60
CA PHE A 4 10.16 14.66 10.66
C PHE A 4 10.27 13.26 11.29
N LEU A 5 10.67 13.19 12.57
CA LEU A 5 10.72 11.93 13.31
C LEU A 5 9.32 11.37 13.56
N GLU A 6 8.31 12.22 13.77
CA GLU A 6 6.91 11.80 13.89
C GLU A 6 6.37 11.22 12.59
N ILE A 7 6.65 11.84 11.44
CA ILE A 7 6.28 11.30 10.12
C ILE A 7 6.95 9.95 9.89
N LEU A 8 8.26 9.84 10.16
CA LEU A 8 9.00 8.58 10.02
C LEU A 8 8.49 7.49 10.97
N GLY A 9 8.20 7.84 12.23
CA GLY A 9 7.65 6.91 13.23
C GLY A 9 6.25 6.42 12.83
N SER A 10 5.40 7.33 12.37
CA SER A 10 4.04 7.02 11.90
C SER A 10 4.07 6.10 10.68
N LEU A 11 4.95 6.40 9.73
CA LEU A 11 5.20 5.53 8.57
C LEU A 11 5.75 4.18 9.03
N GLY A 12 6.65 4.13 10.01
CA GLY A 12 7.18 2.89 10.58
C GLY A 12 6.08 2.00 11.18
N VAL A 13 5.17 2.57 11.96
CA VAL A 13 3.99 1.86 12.52
C VAL A 13 3.09 1.35 11.40
N PHE A 14 2.82 2.18 10.39
CA PHE A 14 2.01 1.83 9.23
C PHE A 14 2.62 0.66 8.44
N LEU A 15 3.91 0.75 8.08
CA LEU A 15 4.67 -0.28 7.37
C LEU A 15 4.75 -1.57 8.16
N PHE A 16 4.98 -1.49 9.47
CA PHE A 16 5.01 -2.66 10.34
C PHE A 16 3.63 -3.33 10.42
N GLY A 17 2.55 -2.55 10.54
CA GLY A 17 1.18 -3.05 10.49
C GLY A 17 0.88 -3.81 9.19
N MET A 18 1.26 -3.24 8.04
CA MET A 18 1.14 -3.93 6.75
C MET A 18 1.94 -5.23 6.69
N LYS A 19 3.18 -5.25 7.21
CA LYS A 19 4.01 -6.47 7.26
C LYS A 19 3.32 -7.57 8.08
N VAL A 20 2.90 -7.24 9.30
CA VAL A 20 2.23 -8.20 10.21
C VAL A 20 0.90 -8.68 9.61
N LEU A 21 0.14 -7.80 8.95
CA LEU A 21 -1.09 -8.16 8.26
C LEU A 21 -0.82 -9.16 7.13
N SER A 22 0.20 -8.92 6.30
CA SER A 22 0.56 -9.79 5.18
C SER A 22 1.04 -11.16 5.67
N GLU A 23 1.94 -11.20 6.66
CA GLU A 23 2.45 -12.44 7.25
C GLU A 23 1.34 -13.24 7.96
N GLY A 24 0.49 -12.58 8.73
CA GLY A 24 -0.66 -13.19 9.41
C GLY A 24 -1.63 -13.80 8.40
N THR A 25 -1.94 -13.06 7.32
CA THR A 25 -2.83 -13.55 6.28
C THR A 25 -2.21 -14.72 5.53
N GLN A 26 -0.90 -14.69 5.27
CA GLN A 26 -0.18 -15.81 4.66
C GLN A 26 -0.19 -17.05 5.55
N LYS A 27 -0.04 -16.93 6.88
CA LYS A 27 -0.15 -18.07 7.82
C LYS A 27 -1.55 -18.67 7.83
N VAL A 28 -2.59 -17.85 7.72
CA VAL A 28 -3.99 -18.32 7.67
C VAL A 28 -4.32 -18.92 6.30
N ALA A 29 -3.94 -18.27 5.20
CA ALA A 29 -4.42 -18.61 3.86
C ALA A 29 -3.44 -19.44 3.01
N GLY A 30 -2.16 -19.54 3.40
CA GLY A 30 -1.06 -20.00 2.54
C GLY A 30 -1.26 -21.35 1.83
N GLN A 31 -1.64 -22.41 2.54
CA GLN A 31 -1.89 -23.72 1.90
C GLN A 31 -3.10 -23.70 0.96
N ARG A 32 -4.18 -22.98 1.33
CA ARG A 32 -5.39 -22.87 0.50
C ARG A 32 -5.11 -22.08 -0.77
N MET A 33 -4.32 -21.02 -0.69
CA MET A 33 -3.97 -20.20 -1.85
C MET A 33 -3.13 -20.96 -2.88
N ARG A 34 -2.16 -21.76 -2.43
CA ARG A 34 -1.38 -22.64 -3.34
C ARG A 34 -2.29 -23.61 -4.09
N HIS A 35 -3.27 -24.18 -3.40
CA HIS A 35 -4.25 -25.07 -4.01
C HIS A 35 -5.19 -24.34 -4.99
N VAL A 36 -5.70 -23.16 -4.61
CA VAL A 36 -6.55 -22.32 -5.47
C VAL A 36 -5.81 -21.92 -6.75
N MET A 37 -4.54 -21.51 -6.65
CA MET A 37 -3.73 -21.15 -7.82
C MET A 37 -3.44 -22.35 -8.73
N ALA A 38 -3.22 -23.54 -8.17
CA ALA A 38 -2.98 -24.75 -8.96
C ALA A 38 -4.25 -25.30 -9.66
N THR A 39 -5.45 -24.88 -9.24
CA THR A 39 -6.72 -25.46 -9.73
C THR A 39 -7.61 -24.48 -10.51
N MET A 40 -7.35 -23.17 -10.43
CA MET A 40 -8.23 -22.12 -10.96
C MET A 40 -7.67 -21.29 -12.13
N THR A 41 -6.83 -21.87 -13.01
CA THR A 41 -6.34 -21.18 -14.23
C THR A 41 -6.94 -21.70 -15.54
N LYS A 42 -8.11 -22.34 -15.49
CA LYS A 42 -8.74 -23.01 -16.64
C LYS A 42 -9.00 -22.11 -17.86
N ASN A 43 -9.14 -20.79 -17.67
CA ASN A 43 -9.28 -19.81 -18.75
C ASN A 43 -8.75 -18.43 -18.32
N ARG A 44 -8.62 -17.51 -19.28
CA ARG A 44 -8.03 -16.16 -19.07
C ARG A 44 -8.72 -15.36 -17.96
N ALA A 45 -10.06 -15.38 -17.92
CA ALA A 45 -10.84 -14.65 -16.92
C ALA A 45 -10.67 -15.26 -15.52
N SER A 46 -10.65 -16.59 -15.43
CA SER A 46 -10.37 -17.32 -14.19
C SER A 46 -8.98 -17.00 -13.67
N GLY A 47 -7.96 -16.95 -14.54
CA GLY A 47 -6.61 -16.55 -14.17
C GLY A 47 -6.56 -15.16 -13.53
N VAL A 48 -7.21 -14.17 -14.15
CA VAL A 48 -7.32 -12.80 -13.60
C VAL A 48 -8.06 -12.80 -12.27
N ALA A 49 -9.21 -13.48 -12.17
CA ALA A 49 -9.98 -13.54 -10.92
C ALA A 49 -9.18 -14.23 -9.79
N THR A 50 -8.42 -15.27 -10.10
CA THR A 50 -7.54 -15.96 -9.15
C THR A 50 -6.43 -15.05 -8.66
N GLY A 51 -5.72 -14.38 -9.56
CA GLY A 51 -4.68 -13.42 -9.18
C GLY A 51 -5.21 -12.27 -8.33
N PHE A 52 -6.37 -11.73 -8.71
CA PHE A 52 -7.07 -10.70 -7.97
C PHE A 52 -7.43 -11.17 -6.57
N GLY A 53 -8.11 -12.31 -6.44
CA GLY A 53 -8.52 -12.85 -5.15
C GLY A 53 -7.33 -13.19 -4.25
N VAL A 54 -6.29 -13.81 -4.81
CA VAL A 54 -5.06 -14.15 -4.06
C VAL A 54 -4.37 -12.89 -3.56
N THR A 55 -4.23 -11.86 -4.39
CA THR A 55 -3.58 -10.61 -3.98
C THR A 55 -4.45 -9.80 -3.01
N CYS A 56 -5.77 -9.78 -3.19
CA CYS A 56 -6.68 -9.13 -2.22
C CYS A 56 -6.56 -9.76 -0.84
N LEU A 57 -6.44 -11.10 -0.78
CA LEU A 57 -6.24 -11.82 0.47
C LEU A 57 -4.83 -11.56 1.02
N LEU A 58 -3.78 -11.77 0.23
CA LEU A 58 -2.40 -11.60 0.70
C LEU A 58 -1.96 -10.17 0.96
N GLN A 59 -2.64 -9.19 0.36
CA GLN A 59 -2.25 -7.79 0.31
C GLN A 59 -0.86 -7.55 -0.32
N SER A 60 -0.33 -8.52 -1.07
CA SER A 60 1.00 -8.45 -1.68
C SER A 60 0.99 -9.06 -3.07
N SER A 61 1.11 -8.21 -4.09
CA SER A 61 1.28 -8.64 -5.48
C SER A 61 2.66 -9.24 -5.71
N SER A 62 3.73 -8.73 -5.07
CA SER A 62 5.08 -9.31 -5.17
C SER A 62 5.13 -10.75 -4.62
N ALA A 63 4.48 -11.03 -3.48
CA ALA A 63 4.38 -12.39 -2.96
C ALA A 63 3.57 -13.31 -3.91
N THR A 64 2.51 -12.77 -4.52
CA THR A 64 1.72 -13.50 -5.52
C THR A 64 2.57 -13.82 -6.75
N THR A 65 3.36 -12.87 -7.26
CA THR A 65 4.28 -13.07 -8.38
C THR A 65 5.32 -14.14 -8.09
N VAL A 66 5.94 -14.14 -6.90
CA VAL A 66 6.91 -15.17 -6.50
C VAL A 66 6.28 -16.57 -6.51
N ILE A 67 5.04 -16.71 -6.04
CA ILE A 67 4.30 -17.99 -6.08
C ILE A 67 4.05 -18.41 -7.53
N VAL A 68 3.61 -17.48 -8.39
CA VAL A 68 3.35 -17.75 -9.81
C VAL A 68 4.63 -18.21 -10.52
N VAL A 69 5.75 -17.49 -10.35
CA VAL A 69 7.05 -17.84 -10.94
C VAL A 69 7.49 -19.23 -10.48
N SER A 70 7.34 -19.54 -9.19
CA SER A 70 7.63 -20.88 -8.66
C SER A 70 6.79 -21.96 -9.33
N PHE A 71 5.50 -21.71 -9.56
CA PHE A 71 4.60 -22.66 -10.22
C PHE A 71 4.88 -22.83 -11.71
N VAL A 72 5.31 -21.77 -12.39
CA VAL A 72 5.79 -21.88 -13.77
C VAL A 72 7.06 -22.74 -13.83
N ASN A 73 7.99 -22.53 -12.89
CA ASN A 73 9.25 -23.28 -12.87
C ASN A 73 9.07 -24.78 -12.58
N VAL A 74 8.10 -25.15 -11.74
CA VAL A 74 7.76 -26.57 -11.49
C VAL A 74 6.75 -27.15 -12.49
N GLY A 75 6.37 -26.39 -13.53
CA GLY A 75 5.46 -26.85 -14.58
C GLY A 75 3.98 -26.95 -14.18
N LEU A 76 3.59 -26.37 -13.04
CA LEU A 76 2.20 -26.32 -12.58
C LEU A 76 1.38 -25.24 -13.29
N LEU A 77 2.02 -24.21 -13.84
CA LEU A 77 1.40 -23.17 -14.66
C LEU A 77 2.20 -22.95 -15.93
N THR A 78 1.53 -22.69 -17.04
CA THR A 78 2.18 -22.19 -18.25
C THR A 78 2.48 -20.70 -18.14
N LEU A 79 3.43 -20.22 -18.95
CA LEU A 79 3.71 -18.78 -19.06
C LEU A 79 2.45 -17.99 -19.44
N ILE A 80 1.59 -18.54 -20.30
CA ILE A 80 0.35 -17.88 -20.74
C ILE A 80 -0.64 -17.73 -19.59
N GLU A 81 -0.81 -18.77 -18.76
CA GLU A 81 -1.68 -18.71 -17.58
C GLU A 81 -1.14 -17.73 -16.54
N SER A 82 0.18 -17.69 -16.36
CA SER A 82 0.86 -16.80 -15.42
C SER A 82 0.55 -15.32 -15.68
N ILE A 83 0.45 -14.91 -16.97
CA ILE A 83 0.12 -13.54 -17.36
C ILE A 83 -1.26 -13.15 -16.84
N GLY A 84 -2.26 -14.04 -16.97
CA GLY A 84 -3.61 -13.79 -16.47
C GLY A 84 -3.62 -13.57 -14.96
N VAL A 85 -2.89 -14.41 -14.23
CA VAL A 85 -2.76 -14.30 -12.77
C VAL A 85 -2.03 -13.03 -12.36
N ILE A 86 -0.95 -12.64 -13.03
CA ILE A 86 -0.21 -11.41 -12.74
C ILE A 86 -1.07 -10.17 -12.99
N MET A 87 -1.84 -10.15 -14.09
CA MET A 87 -2.80 -9.06 -14.35
C MET A 87 -3.84 -8.95 -13.25
N GLY A 88 -4.37 -10.08 -12.80
CA GLY A 88 -5.25 -10.16 -11.62
C GLY A 88 -4.59 -9.63 -10.35
N ALA A 89 -3.34 -10.01 -10.11
CA ALA A 89 -2.60 -9.58 -8.93
C ALA A 89 -2.44 -8.06 -8.88
N ASN A 90 -2.10 -7.43 -10.00
CA ASN A 90 -2.00 -5.98 -10.11
C ASN A 90 -3.34 -5.28 -9.85
N LEU A 91 -4.44 -5.84 -10.34
CA LEU A 91 -5.80 -5.37 -10.00
C LEU A 91 -6.08 -5.51 -8.49
N GLY A 92 -5.64 -6.60 -7.87
CA GLY A 92 -5.85 -6.87 -6.45
C GLY A 92 -5.18 -5.84 -5.54
N THR A 93 -3.99 -5.34 -5.89
CA THR A 93 -3.28 -4.28 -5.14
C THR A 93 -4.11 -3.00 -5.01
N THR A 94 -4.96 -2.70 -5.99
CA THR A 94 -5.83 -1.52 -5.94
C THR A 94 -6.84 -1.56 -4.79
N VAL A 95 -7.17 -2.75 -4.28
CA VAL A 95 -8.06 -2.89 -3.12
C VAL A 95 -7.45 -2.23 -1.88
N THR A 96 -6.13 -2.26 -1.73
CA THR A 96 -5.46 -1.53 -0.64
C THR A 96 -5.66 -0.02 -0.76
N ALA A 97 -5.62 0.53 -1.98
CA ALA A 97 -5.93 1.93 -2.26
C ALA A 97 -7.35 2.29 -1.81
N TRP A 98 -8.33 1.47 -2.20
CA TRP A 98 -9.73 1.65 -1.84
C TRP A 98 -9.96 1.55 -0.35
N ILE A 99 -9.29 0.60 0.29
CA ILE A 99 -9.28 0.47 1.75
C ILE A 99 -8.74 1.77 2.34
N ILE A 100 -7.55 2.25 1.97
CA ILE A 100 -6.95 3.48 2.51
C ILE A 100 -7.84 4.71 2.24
N ALA A 101 -8.35 4.88 1.02
CA ALA A 101 -9.12 6.06 0.62
C ALA A 101 -10.52 6.10 1.24
N ALA A 102 -11.22 4.96 1.27
CA ALA A 102 -12.52 4.86 1.93
C ALA A 102 -12.35 5.01 3.43
N VAL A 103 -11.39 4.30 4.01
CA VAL A 103 -11.18 4.25 5.46
C VAL A 103 -10.54 5.52 6.00
N GLY A 104 -9.68 6.22 5.26
CA GLY A 104 -9.06 7.49 5.68
C GLY A 104 -10.04 8.66 5.84
N LYS A 105 -11.24 8.55 5.26
CA LYS A 105 -12.38 9.44 5.53
C LYS A 105 -13.10 9.11 6.84
N PHE A 106 -13.13 7.84 7.23
CA PHE A 106 -13.67 7.42 8.52
C PHE A 106 -12.58 7.55 9.60
N SER A 107 -12.92 7.93 10.83
CA SER A 107 -11.97 7.92 11.95
C SER A 107 -11.65 6.48 12.40
N LEU A 108 -11.27 5.59 11.50
CA LEU A 108 -10.91 4.20 11.84
C LEU A 108 -9.68 4.12 12.73
N ALA A 109 -8.88 5.19 12.85
CA ALA A 109 -7.91 5.34 13.93
C ALA A 109 -8.53 5.08 15.32
N LYS A 110 -9.82 5.42 15.52
CA LYS A 110 -10.56 5.14 16.76
C LYS A 110 -10.93 3.66 16.92
N ILE A 111 -11.10 2.93 15.82
CA ILE A 111 -11.44 1.49 15.82
C ILE A 111 -10.17 0.63 15.82
N ALA A 112 -9.05 1.18 15.36
CA ALA A 112 -7.75 0.52 15.31
C ALA A 112 -7.32 -0.02 16.69
N ILE A 113 -7.41 0.81 17.74
CA ILE A 113 -7.03 0.41 19.10
C ILE A 113 -7.90 -0.76 19.62
N PRO A 114 -9.25 -0.71 19.54
CA PRO A 114 -10.10 -1.87 19.84
C PRO A 114 -9.74 -3.15 19.07
N ILE A 115 -9.46 -3.04 17.76
CA ILE A 115 -9.08 -4.19 16.93
C ILE A 115 -7.76 -4.81 17.43
N ILE A 116 -6.76 -3.97 17.75
CA ILE A 116 -5.49 -4.43 18.34
C ILE A 116 -5.77 -5.14 19.67
N GLY A 117 -6.60 -4.54 20.54
CA GLY A 117 -6.98 -5.12 21.82
C GLY A 117 -7.63 -6.51 21.70
N ILE A 118 -8.46 -6.71 20.68
CA ILE A 118 -9.07 -8.02 20.38
C ILE A 118 -8.04 -9.00 19.81
N GLY A 119 -7.11 -8.55 18.97
CA GLY A 119 -6.10 -9.41 18.33
C GLY A 119 -5.00 -9.90 19.28
N VAL A 120 -4.64 -9.11 20.29
CA VAL A 120 -3.56 -9.43 21.26
C VAL A 120 -3.77 -10.79 21.96
N PRO A 121 -4.93 -11.09 22.56
CA PRO A 121 -5.20 -12.41 23.15
C PRO A 121 -4.92 -13.58 22.20
N PHE A 122 -5.26 -13.46 20.91
CA PHE A 122 -5.03 -14.52 19.92
C PHE A 122 -3.54 -14.76 19.65
N ILE A 123 -2.68 -13.74 19.77
CA ILE A 123 -1.23 -13.92 19.61
C ILE A 123 -0.60 -14.63 20.80
N PHE A 124 -0.99 -14.26 22.02
CA PHE A 124 -0.36 -14.78 23.25
C PHE A 124 -0.94 -16.11 23.71
N ILE A 125 -2.25 -16.33 23.51
CA ILE A 125 -2.97 -17.53 23.98
C ILE A 125 -3.23 -18.50 22.81
N GLY A 126 -3.48 -17.96 21.61
CA GLY A 126 -3.85 -18.75 20.44
C GLY A 126 -2.72 -19.63 19.91
N LYS A 127 -3.10 -20.76 19.30
CA LYS A 127 -2.18 -21.69 18.63
C LYS A 127 -2.55 -21.85 17.16
N GLY A 128 -1.55 -22.15 16.32
CA GLY A 128 -1.75 -22.40 14.88
C GLY A 128 -2.48 -21.26 14.17
N ARG A 129 -3.63 -21.58 13.54
CA ARG A 129 -4.42 -20.60 12.78
C ARG A 129 -5.00 -19.46 13.62
N ALA A 130 -5.31 -19.71 14.91
CA ALA A 130 -5.83 -18.67 15.80
C ALA A 130 -4.80 -17.55 16.00
N LYS A 131 -3.52 -17.91 16.18
CA LYS A 131 -2.41 -16.94 16.24
C LYS A 131 -2.28 -16.14 14.95
N GLY A 132 -2.40 -16.79 13.80
CA GLY A 132 -2.40 -16.12 12.49
C GLY A 132 -3.52 -15.08 12.37
N TRP A 133 -4.75 -15.39 12.84
CA TRP A 133 -5.83 -14.39 12.89
C TRP A 133 -5.56 -13.25 13.86
N GLY A 134 -4.90 -13.51 14.99
CA GLY A 134 -4.41 -12.46 15.89
C GLY A 134 -3.45 -11.49 15.20
N GLU A 135 -2.50 -12.01 14.43
CA GLU A 135 -1.60 -11.21 13.60
C GLU A 135 -2.35 -10.42 12.51
N VAL A 136 -3.34 -11.02 11.84
CA VAL A 136 -4.19 -10.29 10.88
C VAL A 136 -4.88 -9.09 11.54
N LEU A 137 -5.51 -9.30 12.70
CA LEU A 137 -6.21 -8.23 13.42
C LEU A 137 -5.25 -7.14 13.88
N ILE A 138 -4.13 -7.50 14.52
CA ILE A 138 -3.14 -6.51 14.97
C ILE A 138 -2.52 -5.77 13.79
N GLY A 139 -2.15 -6.47 12.72
CA GLY A 139 -1.60 -5.85 11.52
C GLY A 139 -2.58 -4.85 10.91
N PHE A 140 -3.85 -5.22 10.79
CA PHE A 140 -4.91 -4.32 10.33
C PHE A 140 -5.04 -3.10 11.24
N GLY A 141 -5.10 -3.30 12.56
CA GLY A 141 -5.20 -2.20 13.52
C GLY A 141 -3.98 -1.26 13.48
N LEU A 142 -2.77 -1.79 13.50
CA LEU A 142 -1.54 -1.00 13.41
C LEU A 142 -1.41 -0.24 12.09
N LEU A 143 -1.85 -0.84 10.98
CA LEU A 143 -1.91 -0.19 9.68
C LEU A 143 -2.78 1.08 9.77
N PHE A 144 -4.03 0.99 10.23
CA PHE A 144 -4.88 2.19 10.30
C PHE A 144 -4.47 3.17 11.39
N PHE A 145 -3.93 2.68 12.50
CA PHE A 145 -3.39 3.55 13.54
C PHE A 145 -2.22 4.37 13.01
N GLY A 146 -1.24 3.73 12.36
CA GLY A 146 -0.11 4.40 11.72
C GLY A 146 -0.53 5.36 10.61
N LEU A 147 -1.54 5.00 9.81
CA LEU A 147 -2.10 5.90 8.79
C LEU A 147 -2.75 7.15 9.42
N GLY A 148 -3.45 6.99 10.54
CA GLY A 148 -4.02 8.11 11.30
C GLY A 148 -2.94 9.05 11.82
N LEU A 149 -1.91 8.49 12.48
CA LEU A 149 -0.75 9.25 12.94
C LEU A 149 -0.04 9.96 11.78
N LEU A 150 0.10 9.30 10.61
CA LEU A 150 0.74 9.88 9.43
C LEU A 150 -0.07 11.07 8.89
N LYS A 151 -1.40 10.96 8.87
CA LYS A 151 -2.29 12.05 8.44
C LYS A 151 -2.21 13.25 9.38
N GLU A 152 -2.07 13.02 10.69
CA GLU A 152 -1.92 14.07 11.70
C GLU A 152 -0.51 14.69 11.70
N ALA A 153 0.53 13.87 11.49
CA ALA A 153 1.92 14.31 11.47
C ALA A 153 2.29 15.06 10.18
N VAL A 154 1.65 14.74 9.04
CA VAL A 154 1.79 15.51 7.81
C VAL A 154 0.88 16.73 7.91
N PRO A 155 1.44 17.94 8.05
CA PRO A 155 0.63 19.14 8.24
C PRO A 155 -0.24 19.41 7.01
N ASP A 156 -1.48 19.85 7.25
CA ASP A 156 -2.42 20.23 6.19
C ASP A 156 -1.99 21.55 5.55
N VAL A 157 -1.99 21.59 4.21
CA VAL A 157 -1.54 22.76 3.45
C VAL A 157 -2.34 24.01 3.79
N LYS A 158 -3.66 23.89 3.95
CA LYS A 158 -4.50 25.05 4.27
C LYS A 158 -4.24 25.53 5.69
N GLY A 159 -4.06 24.61 6.63
CA GLY A 159 -3.68 24.91 8.01
C GLY A 159 -2.33 25.64 8.10
N MET A 160 -1.32 25.22 7.33
CA MET A 160 -0.02 25.89 7.31
C MET A 160 -0.07 27.28 6.67
N LEU A 161 -0.81 27.44 5.57
CA LEU A 161 -0.98 28.74 4.90
C LEU A 161 -1.79 29.74 5.74
N ALA A 162 -2.68 29.24 6.60
CA ALA A 162 -3.47 30.04 7.54
C ALA A 162 -2.76 30.31 8.88
N SER A 163 -1.56 29.74 9.10
CA SER A 163 -0.80 29.94 10.33
C SER A 163 -0.28 31.38 10.44
N GLU A 164 -0.34 31.94 11.65
CA GLU A 164 0.23 33.26 11.96
C GLU A 164 1.78 33.24 12.03
N ASP A 165 2.39 32.05 12.16
CA ASP A 165 3.84 31.90 12.17
C ASP A 165 4.43 32.03 10.75
N ALA A 166 5.22 33.08 10.55
CA ALA A 166 5.88 33.38 9.28
C ALA A 166 6.79 32.25 8.78
N ASN A 167 7.43 31.49 9.67
CA ASN A 167 8.34 30.40 9.28
C ASN A 167 7.57 29.19 8.74
N VAL A 168 6.43 28.86 9.36
CA VAL A 168 5.55 27.75 8.94
C VAL A 168 4.93 28.08 7.59
N LYS A 169 4.48 29.31 7.41
CA LYS A 169 3.91 29.79 6.15
C LYS A 169 4.94 29.77 5.02
N ALA A 170 6.15 30.26 5.26
CA ALA A 170 7.24 30.25 4.27
C ALA A 170 7.62 28.82 3.84
N GLN A 171 7.62 27.85 4.75
CA GLN A 171 7.87 26.44 4.40
C GLN A 171 6.77 25.86 3.50
N ALA A 172 5.50 26.10 3.82
CA ALA A 172 4.38 25.64 3.00
C ALA A 172 4.41 26.29 1.60
N GLU A 173 4.69 27.59 1.52
CA GLU A 173 4.84 28.31 0.26
C GLU A 173 6.01 27.76 -0.57
N ALA A 174 7.16 27.50 0.03
CA ALA A 174 8.32 26.93 -0.68
C ALA A 174 8.03 25.53 -1.26
N VAL A 175 7.38 24.66 -0.50
CA VAL A 175 7.00 23.32 -0.99
C VAL A 175 5.93 23.42 -2.08
N LEU A 176 4.93 24.30 -1.92
CA LEU A 176 3.91 24.53 -2.94
C LEU A 176 4.49 25.15 -4.21
N GLU A 177 5.44 26.06 -4.10
CA GLU A 177 6.12 26.67 -5.24
C GLU A 177 6.96 25.63 -5.97
N PHE A 178 7.66 24.76 -5.23
CA PHE A 178 8.34 23.61 -5.82
C PHE A 178 7.36 22.70 -6.57
N ILE A 179 6.24 22.32 -5.96
CA ILE A 179 5.21 21.48 -6.62
C ILE A 179 4.60 22.19 -7.83
N LYS A 180 4.33 23.50 -7.75
CA LYS A 180 3.85 24.32 -8.88
C LYS A 180 4.89 24.45 -9.98
N SER A 181 6.19 24.45 -9.66
CA SER A 181 7.27 24.46 -10.66
C SER A 181 7.31 23.14 -11.45
N LEU A 182 6.82 22.06 -10.86
CA LEU A 182 6.67 20.75 -11.49
C LEU A 182 5.32 20.60 -12.20
N SER A 183 4.25 21.19 -11.63
CA SER A 183 2.89 21.21 -12.19
C SER A 183 2.71 22.29 -13.27
N GLY A 184 1.65 22.19 -14.08
CA GLY A 184 1.31 23.20 -15.09
C GLY A 184 2.13 23.20 -16.40
N LYS A 185 3.11 22.30 -16.57
CA LYS A 185 3.91 22.14 -17.81
C LYS A 185 3.24 21.23 -18.87
N GLY A 186 1.93 21.06 -18.82
CA GLY A 186 1.19 20.11 -19.66
C GLY A 186 1.65 18.67 -19.43
N TYR A 187 1.80 17.88 -20.50
CA TYR A 187 2.18 16.46 -20.43
C TYR A 187 3.52 16.19 -19.73
N LEU A 188 4.45 17.15 -19.71
CA LEU A 188 5.74 16.98 -19.05
C LEU A 188 5.58 16.85 -17.53
N SER A 189 4.64 17.58 -16.93
CA SER A 189 4.32 17.47 -15.49
C SER A 189 3.94 16.03 -15.14
N TYR A 190 3.02 15.44 -15.91
CA TYR A 190 2.55 14.08 -15.70
C TYR A 190 3.66 13.03 -15.76
N LEU A 191 4.62 13.21 -16.68
CA LEU A 191 5.77 12.31 -16.78
C LEU A 191 6.71 12.44 -15.57
N ILE A 192 6.90 13.66 -15.05
CA ILE A 192 7.68 13.89 -13.83
C ILE A 192 7.02 13.20 -12.64
N PHE A 193 5.71 13.38 -12.43
CA PHE A 193 4.98 12.74 -11.34
C PHE A 193 4.98 11.21 -11.45
N LEU A 194 4.91 10.67 -12.68
CA LEU A 194 5.09 9.24 -12.92
C LEU A 194 6.49 8.77 -12.50
N VAL A 195 7.56 9.46 -12.90
CA VAL A 195 8.93 9.09 -12.50
C VAL A 195 9.11 9.19 -10.98
N LEU A 196 8.52 10.21 -10.34
CA LEU A 196 8.51 10.34 -8.88
C LEU A 196 7.86 9.13 -8.21
N GLY A 197 6.72 8.66 -8.73
CA GLY A 197 6.06 7.44 -8.23
C GLY A 197 6.92 6.18 -8.36
N VAL A 198 7.63 6.04 -9.49
CA VAL A 198 8.60 4.94 -9.69
C VAL A 198 9.69 5.00 -8.62
N VAL A 199 10.33 6.15 -8.46
CA VAL A 199 11.42 6.34 -7.48
C VAL A 199 10.92 6.10 -6.05
N LEU A 200 9.76 6.65 -5.69
CA LEU A 200 9.15 6.46 -4.38
C LEU A 200 8.94 4.98 -4.09
N THR A 201 8.39 4.23 -5.04
CA THR A 201 8.16 2.80 -4.86
C THR A 201 9.45 2.01 -4.80
N LEU A 202 10.49 2.38 -5.55
CA LEU A 202 11.80 1.72 -5.46
C LEU A 202 12.46 1.93 -4.10
N MET A 203 12.32 3.12 -3.52
CA MET A 203 12.85 3.43 -2.19
C MET A 203 12.09 2.68 -1.08
N VAL A 204 10.77 2.66 -1.17
CA VAL A 204 9.90 2.04 -0.15
C VAL A 204 9.77 0.52 -0.36
N GLN A 205 10.08 0.03 -1.56
CA GLN A 205 9.94 -1.38 -1.98
C GLN A 205 8.53 -1.96 -1.79
N SER A 206 7.50 -1.11 -1.73
CA SER A 206 6.11 -1.51 -1.55
C SER A 206 5.19 -0.50 -2.23
N SER A 207 4.44 -0.92 -3.25
CA SER A 207 3.46 -0.05 -3.94
C SER A 207 2.34 0.37 -3.01
N SER A 208 1.82 -0.55 -2.17
CA SER A 208 0.77 -0.21 -1.21
C SER A 208 1.21 0.83 -0.19
N ALA A 209 2.49 0.82 0.18
CA ALA A 209 3.07 1.82 1.07
C ALA A 209 3.28 3.17 0.38
N ALA A 210 3.85 3.17 -0.83
CA ALA A 210 4.02 4.38 -1.64
C ALA A 210 2.66 5.05 -1.90
N MET A 211 1.66 4.25 -2.25
CA MET A 211 0.29 4.71 -2.48
C MET A 211 -0.34 5.32 -1.23
N ALA A 212 -0.06 4.79 -0.03
CA ALA A 212 -0.52 5.41 1.22
C ALA A 212 0.08 6.80 1.43
N ILE A 213 1.36 6.98 1.11
CA ILE A 213 2.03 8.28 1.16
C ILE A 213 1.36 9.24 0.16
N THR A 214 1.16 8.80 -1.09
CA THR A 214 0.52 9.60 -2.14
C THR A 214 -0.91 9.99 -1.78
N VAL A 215 -1.71 9.06 -1.23
CA VAL A 215 -3.07 9.36 -0.76
C VAL A 215 -3.04 10.36 0.40
N THR A 216 -2.15 10.22 1.37
CA THR A 216 -2.03 11.19 2.48
C THR A 216 -1.63 12.58 1.99
N LEU A 217 -0.68 12.67 1.06
CA LEU A 217 -0.29 13.96 0.45
C LEU A 217 -1.47 14.60 -0.29
N ALA A 218 -2.24 13.81 -1.04
CA ALA A 218 -3.44 14.30 -1.74
C ALA A 218 -4.53 14.75 -0.76
N MET A 219 -4.76 13.99 0.32
CA MET A 219 -5.77 14.31 1.34
C MET A 219 -5.47 15.59 2.11
N ASN A 220 -4.19 15.88 2.36
CA ASN A 220 -3.71 17.10 3.02
C ASN A 220 -3.47 18.27 2.03
N GLY A 221 -3.84 18.10 0.76
CA GLY A 221 -3.82 19.16 -0.25
C GLY A 221 -2.45 19.51 -0.84
N TRP A 222 -1.44 18.66 -0.63
CA TRP A 222 -0.08 18.89 -1.16
C TRP A 222 0.01 18.67 -2.66
N ILE A 223 -0.66 17.63 -3.17
CA ILE A 223 -0.70 17.29 -4.59
C ILE A 223 -2.15 17.18 -5.06
N GLY A 224 -2.39 17.58 -6.30
CA GLY A 224 -3.71 17.49 -6.92
C GLY A 224 -4.07 16.05 -7.30
N PHE A 225 -5.32 15.84 -7.69
CA PHE A 225 -5.82 14.53 -8.10
C PHE A 225 -5.09 14.00 -9.34
N GLU A 226 -4.86 14.85 -10.33
CA GLU A 226 -4.17 14.46 -11.57
C GLU A 226 -2.74 14.06 -11.30
N GLU A 227 -1.98 14.88 -10.55
CA GLU A 227 -0.61 14.56 -10.15
C GLU A 227 -0.55 13.25 -9.37
N SER A 228 -1.46 13.06 -8.42
CA SER A 228 -1.57 11.82 -7.63
C SER A 228 -1.82 10.60 -8.52
N ALA A 229 -2.68 10.71 -9.54
CA ALA A 229 -2.95 9.61 -10.46
C ALA A 229 -1.69 9.20 -11.23
N PHE A 230 -0.87 10.17 -11.68
CA PHE A 230 0.40 9.88 -12.34
C PHE A 230 1.45 9.31 -11.40
N VAL A 231 1.52 9.79 -10.14
CA VAL A 231 2.36 9.15 -9.11
C VAL A 231 1.96 7.69 -8.94
N VAL A 232 0.67 7.37 -8.78
CA VAL A 232 0.18 6.00 -8.64
C VAL A 232 0.49 5.13 -9.87
N LEU A 233 0.42 5.68 -11.09
CA LEU A 233 0.87 4.96 -12.29
C LEU A 233 2.36 4.62 -12.20
N GLY A 234 3.17 5.56 -11.75
CA GLY A 234 4.59 5.35 -11.47
C GLY A 234 4.84 4.28 -10.41
N GLU A 235 4.06 4.29 -9.33
CA GLU A 235 4.19 3.31 -8.24
C GLU A 235 3.93 1.88 -8.71
N ASN A 236 2.93 1.69 -9.59
CA ASN A 236 2.65 0.39 -10.18
C ASN A 236 3.74 -0.08 -11.15
N ILE A 237 4.46 0.84 -11.78
CA ILE A 237 5.63 0.51 -12.61
C ILE A 237 6.81 0.16 -11.71
N GLY A 238 7.06 0.91 -10.63
CA GLY A 238 8.19 0.70 -9.73
C GLY A 238 8.23 -0.69 -9.10
N THR A 239 7.09 -1.28 -8.77
CA THR A 239 7.04 -2.65 -8.21
C THR A 239 7.48 -3.73 -9.17
N THR A 240 7.50 -3.49 -10.49
CA THR A 240 8.00 -4.47 -11.45
C THR A 240 9.48 -4.81 -11.23
N VAL A 241 10.27 -3.88 -10.68
CA VAL A 241 11.68 -4.12 -10.35
C VAL A 241 11.83 -5.17 -9.26
N THR A 242 10.92 -5.21 -8.28
CA THR A 242 10.94 -6.26 -7.24
C THR A 242 10.70 -7.66 -7.81
N ALA A 243 9.92 -7.78 -8.89
CA ALA A 243 9.72 -9.06 -9.57
C ALA A 243 10.94 -9.47 -10.43
N TRP A 244 11.72 -8.50 -10.92
CA TRP A 244 12.94 -8.76 -11.67
C TRP A 244 14.13 -9.17 -10.78
N LEU A 245 14.15 -8.68 -9.53
CA LEU A 245 15.19 -9.02 -8.54
C LEU A 245 14.95 -10.35 -7.80
N ALA A 246 13.73 -10.90 -7.88
CA ALA A 246 13.31 -12.13 -7.17
C ALA A 246 13.51 -13.39 -8.02
#